data_AF-A0A3P8GN16-F1
#
_entry.id   AF-A0A3P8GN16-F1
#
_cell.length_a   1.000
_cell.length_b   1.000
_cell.length_c   1.000
_cell.angle_alpha   90.00
_cell.angle_beta   90.00
_cell.angle_gamma   90.00
#
_symmetry.space_group_name_H-M   'P 1'
#
loop_
_entity.id
_entity.type
_entity.pdbx_description
1 polymer ?
#
loop_
_entity_poly.entity_id
_entity_poly.type
_entity_poly.pdbx_seq_one_letter_code
_entity_poly.pdbx_strand_id
1 'polypeptide(L)'
;MHGAYPRLPEECVTTVVDYLLSDDTLAYTASTIGLKDLVLYKDSKHTVIPTAPPSCQVLANALLAIIAVIADESSTRAMLFIRDFLLTPLGDADLLGELIVFDKPMQMLADILASEKRPPPEPRNSVVRINHRYTLYESNPINFQ
;
A
#
# COMPACT_ATOMS: atom_id res chain seq x y z
N MET A 1 10.18 -1.51 5.72
CA MET A 1 9.49 -0.20 5.77
C MET A 1 10.22 0.78 6.70
N HIS A 2 10.29 0.54 8.01
CA HIS A 2 10.84 1.51 8.99
C HIS A 2 12.29 1.97 8.71
N GLY A 3 13.16 1.09 8.21
CA GLY A 3 14.53 1.47 7.83
C GLY A 3 14.64 2.31 6.56
N ALA A 4 13.66 2.23 5.65
CA ALA A 4 13.64 3.00 4.40
C ALA A 4 12.90 4.33 4.54
N TYR A 5 11.86 4.36 5.37
CA TYR A 5 11.02 5.54 5.62
C TYR A 5 10.91 5.82 7.13
N PRO A 6 11.97 6.31 7.78
CA PRO A 6 12.01 6.49 9.24
C PRO A 6 11.07 7.58 9.76
N ARG A 7 10.53 8.42 8.87
CA ARG A 7 9.59 9.52 9.21
C ARG A 7 8.14 9.16 8.93
N LEU A 8 7.87 7.97 8.40
CA LEU A 8 6.51 7.54 8.10
C LEU A 8 5.82 7.17 9.42
N PRO A 9 4.61 7.71 9.70
CA PRO A 9 3.86 7.34 10.90
C PRO A 9 3.60 5.84 10.96
N GLU A 10 3.56 5.30 12.18
CA GLU A 10 3.33 3.86 12.41
C GLU A 10 1.97 3.41 11.88
N GLU A 11 0.95 4.26 11.99
CA GLU A 11 -0.38 4.02 11.42
C GLU A 11 -0.31 3.78 9.91
N CYS A 12 0.40 4.64 9.18
CA CYS A 12 0.61 4.48 7.73
C CYS A 12 1.37 3.19 7.39
N VAL A 13 2.38 2.83 8.19
CA VAL A 13 3.10 1.56 8.00
C VAL A 13 2.15 0.38 8.17
N THR A 14 1.30 0.42 9.19
CA THR A 14 0.31 -0.64 9.47
C THR A 14 -0.69 -0.77 8.32
N THR A 15 -1.26 0.34 7.85
CA THR A 15 -2.19 0.33 6.69
C THR A 15 -1.57 -0.31 5.45
N VAL A 16 -0.31 0.02 5.14
CA VAL A 16 0.38 -0.59 3.99
C VAL A 16 0.61 -2.08 4.19
N VAL A 17 1.00 -2.48 5.41
CA VAL A 17 1.19 -3.91 5.74
C VAL A 17 -0.12 -4.68 5.61
N ASP A 18 -1.23 -4.14 6.13
CA ASP A 18 -2.54 -4.77 6.06
C ASP A 18 -3.02 -4.93 4.60
N TYR A 19 -2.79 -3.91 3.77
CA TYR A 19 -3.10 -3.98 2.34
C TYR A 19 -2.29 -5.07 1.63
N LEU A 20 -0.98 -5.13 1.89
CA LEU A 20 -0.10 -6.14 1.32
C LEU A 20 -0.45 -7.56 1.76
N LEU A 21 -0.96 -7.71 2.99
CA LEU A 21 -1.37 -8.99 3.57
C LEU A 21 -2.83 -9.35 3.32
N SER A 22 -3.60 -8.49 2.65
CA SER A 22 -4.97 -8.83 2.28
C SER A 22 -5.01 -10.02 1.32
N ASP A 23 -6.02 -10.88 1.48
CA ASP A 23 -6.19 -12.08 0.64
C ASP A 23 -6.22 -11.72 -0.85
N ASP A 24 -6.79 -10.57 -1.22
CA ASP A 24 -6.86 -10.11 -2.60
C ASP A 24 -5.48 -9.75 -3.17
N THR A 25 -4.67 -8.98 -2.44
CA THR A 25 -3.31 -8.61 -2.86
C THR A 25 -2.39 -9.83 -2.94
N LEU A 26 -2.50 -10.74 -1.95
CA LEU A 26 -1.74 -11.98 -1.94
C LEU A 26 -2.17 -12.92 -3.08
N ALA A 27 -3.47 -13.07 -3.33
CA ALA A 27 -3.98 -13.89 -4.42
C ALA A 27 -3.64 -13.33 -5.81
N TYR A 28 -3.66 -12.00 -5.95
CA TYR A 28 -3.18 -11.32 -7.16
C TYR A 28 -1.72 -11.67 -7.41
N THR A 29 -0.84 -11.46 -6.42
CA THR A 29 0.59 -11.78 -6.52
C THR A 29 0.84 -13.27 -6.79
N ALA A 30 0.10 -14.16 -6.12
CA ALA A 30 0.16 -15.59 -6.37
C ALA A 30 -0.19 -15.91 -7.85
N SER A 31 -1.20 -15.24 -8.39
CA SER A 31 -1.65 -15.47 -9.76
C SER A 31 -0.65 -14.96 -10.80
N THR A 32 0.06 -13.85 -10.54
CA THR A 32 1.05 -13.30 -11.48
C THR A 32 2.30 -14.18 -11.62
N ILE A 33 2.65 -14.94 -10.59
CA ILE A 33 3.75 -15.92 -10.62
C ILE A 33 3.31 -17.32 -11.08
N GLY A 34 2.06 -17.48 -11.54
CA GLY A 34 1.53 -18.75 -12.05
C GLY A 34 1.06 -19.74 -10.98
N LEU A 35 0.97 -19.33 -9.71
CA LEU A 35 0.60 -20.23 -8.61
C LEU A 35 -0.83 -20.77 -8.76
N LYS A 36 -1.71 -20.03 -9.43
CA LYS A 36 -3.08 -20.45 -9.76
C LYS A 36 -3.16 -21.77 -10.54
N ASP A 37 -2.12 -22.10 -11.31
CA ASP A 37 -2.07 -23.29 -12.15
C ASP A 37 -1.37 -24.47 -11.45
N LEU A 38 -0.71 -24.21 -10.32
CA LEU A 38 0.10 -25.19 -9.58
C LEU A 38 -0.54 -25.65 -8.27
N VAL A 39 -1.34 -24.79 -7.64
CA VAL A 39 -1.93 -25.08 -6.34
C VAL A 39 -2.93 -26.23 -6.46
N LEU A 40 -2.78 -27.21 -5.58
CA LEU A 40 -3.75 -28.27 -5.40
C LEU A 40 -4.83 -27.81 -4.43
N TYR A 41 -6.07 -27.83 -4.89
CA TYR A 41 -7.24 -27.46 -4.10
C TYR A 41 -8.44 -28.32 -4.47
N LYS A 42 -9.42 -28.35 -3.59
CA LYS A 42 -10.69 -29.03 -3.81
C LYS A 42 -11.78 -27.97 -3.99
N ASP A 43 -12.49 -28.03 -5.10
CA ASP A 43 -13.73 -27.25 -5.23
C ASP A 43 -14.79 -27.85 -4.29
N SER A 44 -15.49 -26.98 -3.57
CA SER A 44 -16.68 -27.22 -2.76
C SER A 44 -17.74 -28.11 -3.45
N LYS A 45 -17.78 -28.16 -4.78
CA LYS A 45 -18.80 -28.87 -5.58
C LYS A 45 -18.58 -30.39 -5.76
N HIS A 46 -17.73 -31.04 -4.98
CA HIS A 46 -17.60 -32.51 -4.94
C HIS A 46 -17.18 -33.18 -6.28
N THR A 47 -16.65 -32.43 -7.24
CA THR A 47 -16.12 -32.96 -8.50
C THR A 47 -14.68 -33.45 -8.31
N VAL A 48 -14.30 -34.56 -8.95
CA VAL A 48 -12.94 -35.15 -8.90
C VAL A 48 -11.89 -34.23 -9.54
N ILE A 49 -12.31 -33.34 -10.45
CA ILE A 49 -11.47 -32.37 -11.13
C ILE A 49 -12.04 -30.97 -10.83
N PRO A 50 -11.28 -30.06 -10.20
CA PRO A 50 -11.74 -28.69 -9.99
C PRO A 50 -11.92 -27.99 -11.35
N THR A 51 -13.12 -27.46 -11.58
CA THR A 51 -13.49 -26.76 -12.83
C THR A 51 -13.52 -25.24 -12.67
N ALA A 52 -13.56 -24.73 -11.44
CA ALA A 52 -13.49 -23.32 -11.12
C ALA A 52 -12.10 -22.98 -10.55
N PRO A 53 -11.55 -21.78 -10.80
CA PRO A 53 -10.25 -21.38 -10.27
C PRO A 53 -10.22 -21.39 -8.73
N PRO A 54 -9.03 -21.53 -8.11
CA PRO A 54 -8.91 -21.49 -6.65
C PRO A 54 -9.36 -20.14 -6.09
N SER A 55 -9.99 -20.17 -4.92
CA SER A 55 -10.41 -18.95 -4.19
C SER A 55 -9.19 -18.10 -3.76
N CYS A 56 -9.38 -16.79 -3.59
CA CYS A 56 -8.33 -15.88 -3.12
C CYS A 56 -7.63 -16.40 -1.86
N GLN A 57 -8.41 -16.85 -0.86
CA GLN A 57 -7.87 -17.37 0.39
C GLN A 57 -6.94 -18.58 0.20
N VAL A 58 -7.25 -19.47 -0.75
CA VAL A 58 -6.40 -20.64 -1.07
C VAL A 58 -5.07 -20.20 -1.69
N LEU A 59 -5.12 -19.22 -2.60
CA LEU A 59 -3.92 -18.68 -3.24
C LEU A 59 -3.05 -17.87 -2.26
N ALA A 60 -3.68 -17.06 -1.41
CA ALA A 60 -3.01 -16.32 -0.36
C ALA A 60 -2.27 -17.25 0.60
N ASN A 61 -2.97 -18.27 1.11
CA ASN A 61 -2.37 -19.28 1.99
C ASN A 61 -1.23 -20.05 1.31
N ALA A 62 -1.39 -20.43 0.03
CA ALA A 62 -0.34 -21.12 -0.71
C ALA A 62 0.91 -20.25 -0.89
N LEU A 63 0.74 -18.97 -1.22
CA LEU A 63 1.85 -18.03 -1.35
C LEU A 63 2.57 -17.83 -0.01
N LEU A 64 1.83 -17.64 1.08
CA LEU A 64 2.41 -17.50 2.43
C LEU A 64 3.14 -18.78 2.85
N ALA A 65 2.62 -19.96 2.52
CA ALA A 65 3.29 -21.23 2.79
C ALA A 65 4.62 -21.35 2.03
N ILE A 66 4.67 -20.94 0.76
CA ILE A 66 5.92 -20.89 -0.02
C ILE A 66 6.91 -19.93 0.61
N ILE A 67 6.48 -18.72 0.98
CA ILE A 67 7.34 -17.72 1.63
C ILE A 67 7.90 -18.28 2.95
N ALA A 68 7.06 -18.96 3.75
CA ALA A 68 7.48 -19.59 5.00
C ALA A 68 8.57 -20.66 4.78
N VAL A 69 8.41 -21.52 3.77
CA VAL A 69 9.42 -22.52 3.41
C VAL A 69 10.73 -21.86 2.95
N ILE A 70 10.66 -20.83 2.11
CA ILE A 70 11.86 -20.07 1.70
C ILE A 70 12.54 -19.43 2.91
N ALA A 71 11.76 -18.92 3.87
CA ALA A 71 12.28 -18.28 5.07
C ALA A 71 12.97 -19.28 6.02
N ASP A 72 12.46 -20.51 6.10
CA ASP A 72 13.07 -21.61 6.85
C ASP A 72 14.45 -21.98 6.28
N GLU A 73 14.58 -22.01 4.95
CA GLU A 73 15.89 -22.23 4.30
C GLU A 73 16.83 -21.02 4.38
N SER A 74 16.29 -19.80 4.16
CA SER A 74 17.07 -18.57 4.14
C SER A 74 16.20 -17.32 4.28
N SER A 75 16.30 -16.69 5.45
CA SER A 75 15.66 -15.40 5.73
C SER A 75 16.02 -14.32 4.69
N THR A 76 17.28 -14.29 4.22
CA THR A 76 17.70 -13.33 3.19
C THR A 76 17.00 -13.58 1.85
N ARG A 77 16.85 -14.83 1.42
CA ARG A 77 16.13 -15.15 0.18
C ARG A 77 14.65 -14.84 0.29
N ALA A 78 14.03 -15.11 1.44
CA ALA A 78 12.64 -14.74 1.69
C ALA A 78 12.44 -13.22 1.64
N MET A 79 13.34 -12.45 2.23
CA MET A 79 13.28 -10.99 2.19
C MET A 79 13.40 -10.43 0.76
N LEU A 80 14.29 -11.01 -0.07
CA LEU A 80 14.39 -10.65 -1.48
C LEU A 80 13.12 -11.02 -2.25
N PHE A 81 12.55 -12.20 -2.00
CA PHE A 81 11.29 -12.62 -2.61
C PHE A 81 10.12 -11.68 -2.25
N ILE A 82 9.97 -11.34 -0.96
CA ILE A 82 8.95 -10.39 -0.49
C ILE A 82 9.15 -9.03 -1.17
N ARG A 83 10.40 -8.54 -1.25
CA ARG A 83 10.69 -7.27 -1.91
C ARG A 83 10.30 -7.29 -3.39
N ASP A 84 10.64 -8.35 -4.10
CA ASP A 84 10.50 -8.41 -5.56
C ASP A 84 9.07 -8.76 -6.02
N PHE A 85 8.29 -9.45 -5.19
CA PHE A 85 6.94 -9.88 -5.56
C PHE A 85 5.83 -9.20 -4.76
N LEU A 86 5.97 -9.07 -3.44
CA LEU A 86 4.91 -8.48 -2.61
C LEU A 86 4.97 -6.95 -2.58
N LEU A 87 6.13 -6.31 -2.66
CA LEU A 87 6.20 -4.85 -2.67
C LEU A 87 5.94 -4.25 -4.06
N THR A 88 6.13 -5.01 -5.14
CA THR A 88 5.98 -4.54 -6.51
C THR A 88 4.61 -3.92 -6.81
N PRO A 89 3.47 -4.49 -6.38
CA PRO A 89 2.15 -3.87 -6.56
C PRO A 89 2.01 -2.48 -5.94
N LEU A 90 2.82 -2.11 -4.93
CA LEU A 90 2.79 -0.76 -4.37
C LEU A 90 3.24 0.32 -5.35
N GLY A 91 4.01 -0.04 -6.38
CA GLY A 91 4.44 0.91 -7.41
C GLY A 91 3.28 1.48 -8.22
N ASP A 92 2.23 0.68 -8.39
CA ASP A 92 1.02 1.05 -9.13
C ASP A 92 -0.12 1.52 -8.20
N ALA A 93 0.04 1.38 -6.88
CA ALA A 93 -0.97 1.77 -5.91
C ALA A 93 -0.90 3.28 -5.59
N ASP A 94 -2.06 3.96 -5.57
CA ASP A 94 -2.14 5.32 -5.05
C ASP A 94 -2.14 5.30 -3.51
N LEU A 95 -0.92 5.30 -2.94
CA LEU A 95 -0.69 5.18 -1.51
C LEU A 95 -1.30 6.35 -0.70
N LEU A 96 -1.39 7.56 -1.27
CA LEU A 96 -1.76 8.79 -0.56
C LEU A 96 -3.15 9.32 -0.93
N GLY A 97 -3.79 8.75 -1.96
CA GLY A 97 -5.15 9.09 -2.37
C GLY A 97 -6.19 8.03 -1.98
N GLU A 98 -5.87 6.75 -2.17
CA GLU A 98 -6.83 5.65 -1.96
C GLU A 98 -6.50 4.80 -0.75
N LEU A 99 -5.22 4.49 -0.52
CA LEU A 99 -4.83 3.57 0.54
C LEU A 99 -4.72 4.24 1.91
N ILE A 100 -4.12 5.42 1.98
CA ILE A 100 -3.98 6.20 3.21
C ILE A 100 -4.66 7.54 3.00
N VAL A 101 -5.78 7.75 3.69
CA VAL A 101 -6.50 9.01 3.68
C VAL A 101 -6.22 9.76 4.98
N PHE A 102 -5.67 10.96 4.84
CA PHE A 102 -5.47 11.86 5.97
C PHE A 102 -6.68 12.78 6.12
N ASP A 103 -7.35 12.77 7.28
CA ASP A 103 -8.52 13.61 7.53
C ASP A 103 -8.22 15.12 7.45
N LYS A 104 -7.05 15.53 7.98
CA LYS A 104 -6.63 16.93 8.06
C LYS A 104 -5.15 17.08 7.66
N PRO A 105 -4.82 16.92 6.37
CA PRO A 105 -3.43 16.86 5.91
C PRO A 105 -2.65 18.14 6.20
N MET A 106 -3.31 19.30 6.10
CA MET A 106 -2.68 20.60 6.40
C MET A 106 -2.39 20.81 7.88
N GLN A 107 -3.27 20.31 8.77
CA GLN A 107 -3.03 20.36 10.21
C GLN A 107 -1.87 19.45 10.59
N MET A 108 -1.87 18.21 10.08
CA MET A 108 -0.77 17.26 10.27
C MET A 108 0.57 17.84 9.78
N LEU A 109 0.59 18.51 8.62
CA LEU A 109 1.78 19.19 8.12
C LEU A 109 2.23 20.33 9.05
N ALA A 110 1.30 21.14 9.55
CA ALA A 110 1.62 22.21 10.50
C ALA A 110 2.21 21.66 11.81
N ASP A 111 1.65 20.57 12.34
CA ASP A 111 2.12 19.92 13.56
C ASP A 111 3.53 19.34 13.38
N ILE A 112 3.80 18.69 12.24
CA ILE A 112 5.14 18.18 11.90
C ILE A 112 6.14 19.34 11.82
N LEU A 113 5.81 20.43 11.12
CA LEU A 113 6.69 21.59 10.99
C LEU A 113 6.97 22.25 12.35
N ALA A 114 5.93 22.38 13.19
CA ALA A 114 6.08 22.89 14.55
C ALA A 114 7.02 22.01 15.39
N SER A 115 6.88 20.68 15.31
CA SER A 115 7.76 19.73 16.00
C SER A 115 9.23 19.82 15.54
N GLU A 116 9.45 20.15 14.26
CA GLU A 116 10.79 20.37 13.67
C GLU A 116 11.30 21.81 13.88
N LYS A 117 10.60 22.66 14.66
CA LYS A 117 10.91 24.09 14.88
C LYS A 117 10.97 24.90 13.58
N ARG A 118 10.14 24.55 12.61
CA ARG A 118 10.00 25.23 11.33
C ARG A 118 8.77 26.14 11.33
N PRO A 119 8.77 27.20 10.51
CA PRO A 119 7.58 28.04 10.36
C PRO A 119 6.40 27.24 9.78
N PRO A 120 5.16 27.66 10.05
CA PRO A 120 3.97 27.00 9.55
C PRO A 120 3.95 27.00 8.01
N PRO A 121 3.23 26.05 7.38
CA PRO A 121 3.16 25.97 5.94
C PRO A 121 2.43 27.20 5.38
N GLU A 122 3.13 28.00 4.57
CA GLU A 122 2.54 29.15 3.88
C GLU A 122 2.02 28.72 2.51
N PRO A 123 0.69 28.73 2.27
CA PRO A 123 0.17 28.55 0.92
C PRO A 123 0.62 29.75 0.09
N ARG A 124 1.59 29.54 -0.81
CA ARG A 124 1.87 30.56 -1.83
C ARG A 124 0.64 30.64 -2.72
N ASN A 125 0.08 31.83 -2.86
CA ASN A 125 -0.92 32.16 -3.86
C ASN A 125 -0.29 31.95 -5.24
N SER A 126 -0.19 30.69 -5.67
CA SER A 126 0.23 30.35 -7.00
C SER A 126 -0.89 30.80 -7.90
N VAL A 127 -0.58 31.73 -8.78
CA VAL A 127 -1.50 32.09 -9.85
C VAL A 127 -1.65 30.86 -10.73
N VAL A 128 -2.69 30.06 -10.48
CA VAL A 128 -2.98 28.89 -11.30
C VAL A 128 -3.65 29.39 -12.58
N ARG A 129 -3.03 29.10 -13.73
CA ARG A 129 -3.67 29.35 -15.03
C ARG A 129 -4.78 28.31 -15.22
N ILE A 130 -6.01 28.70 -14.95
CA ILE A 130 -7.19 27.91 -15.33
C ILE A 130 -7.80 28.59 -16.56
N ASN A 131 -7.93 27.85 -17.67
CA ASN A 131 -8.60 28.33 -18.89
C ASN A 131 -8.11 29.70 -19.39
N HIS A 132 -6.79 29.90 -19.46
CA HIS A 132 -6.15 31.13 -19.96
C HIS A 132 -6.48 32.42 -19.17
N ARG A 133 -7.03 32.29 -17.96
CA ARG A 133 -7.23 33.40 -17.03
C ARG A 133 -6.37 33.21 -15.79
N TYR A 134 -5.78 34.31 -15.33
CA TYR A 134 -5.09 34.37 -14.04
C TYR A 134 -6.14 34.67 -12.97
N THR A 135 -6.45 33.70 -12.12
CA THR A 135 -7.31 33.89 -10.94
C THR A 135 -6.41 33.99 -9.71
N LEU A 136 -6.46 35.14 -9.01
CA LEU A 136 -5.87 35.29 -7.70
C LEU A 136 -6.81 34.66 -6.68
N TYR A 137 -6.34 33.64 -5.95
CA TYR A 137 -7.00 33.22 -4.72
C TYR A 137 -6.61 34.23 -3.63
N GLU A 138 -7.57 35.03 -3.17
CA GLU A 138 -7.40 35.77 -1.92
C GLU A 138 -7.37 34.75 -0.77
N SER A 139 -6.24 34.72 -0.08
CA SER A 139 -6.02 33.91 1.10
C SER A 139 -6.96 34.36 2.23
N ASN A 140 -8.07 33.64 2.41
CA ASN A 140 -8.81 33.71 3.66
C ASN A 140 -7.93 33.06 4.74
N PRO A 141 -7.61 33.74 5.88
CA PRO A 141 -6.81 33.13 6.93
C PRO A 141 -7.54 31.90 7.46
N ILE A 142 -7.05 30.71 7.07
CA ILE A 142 -7.46 29.45 7.68
C ILE A 142 -6.89 29.50 9.10
N ASN A 143 -7.71 29.97 10.04
CA ASN A 143 -7.45 29.77 11.46
C ASN A 143 -7.55 28.27 11.72
N PHE A 144 -6.40 27.63 11.98
CA PHE A 144 -6.36 26.28 12.50
C PHE A 144 -6.82 26.33 13.97
N GLN A 145 -8.14 26.22 14.18
CA GLN A 145 -8.75 25.87 15.47
C GLN A 145 -9.03 24.38 15.53
#